data_AF-A0AAT9R2U7-F1
#
_entry.id   AF-A0AAT9R2U7-F1
#
_cell.length_a   1.000
_cell.length_b   1.000
_cell.length_c   1.000
_cell.angle_alpha   90.00
_cell.angle_beta   90.00
_cell.angle_gamma   90.00
#
_symmetry.space_group_name_H-M   'P 1'
#
loop_
_entity.id
_entity.type
_entity.pdbx_description
1 polymer ?
#
loop_
_entity_poly.entity_id
_entity_poly.type
_entity_poly.pdbx_seq_one_letter_code
_entity_poly.pdbx_strand_id
1 'polypeptide(L)' 'MELFYPPPRSPELNDIELVWRQAKYQDYPQRAQTSTDAIGKAVDQAMNHQRDRIRQSATNRIQAA' A
#
# COMPACT_ATOMS: atom_id res chain seq x y z
N MET A 1 -5.57 -24.19 1.39
CA MET A 1 -5.37 -22.77 1.07
C MET A 1 -5.65 -22.63 -0.41
N GLU A 2 -6.64 -21.82 -0.79
CA GLU A 2 -7.03 -21.63 -2.19
C GLU A 2 -6.26 -20.43 -2.76
N LEU A 3 -5.66 -20.59 -3.93
CA LEU A 3 -4.90 -19.53 -4.58
C LEU A 3 -5.80 -18.83 -5.60
N PHE A 4 -5.90 -17.51 -5.50
CA PHE A 4 -6.61 -16.69 -6.49
C PHE A 4 -5.62 -16.21 -7.55
N TYR A 5 -5.90 -16.53 -8.81
CA TYR A 5 -5.09 -16.10 -9.95
C TYR A 5 -5.86 -15.06 -10.76
N PRO A 6 -5.56 -13.75 -10.58
CA PRO A 6 -6.18 -12.73 -11.40
C PRO A 6 -5.79 -12.92 -12.88
N PRO A 7 -6.68 -12.58 -13.82
CA PRO A 7 -6.38 -12.55 -15.24
C PRO A 7 -5.11 -11.74 -15.57
N PRO A 8 -4.42 -12.07 -16.67
CA PRO A 8 -3.27 -11.29 -17.12
C PRO A 8 -3.63 -9.81 -17.29
N ARG A 9 -2.76 -8.93 -16.79
CA ARG A 9 -2.88 -7.46 -16.89
C ARG A 9 -4.13 -6.87 -16.21
N SER A 10 -4.65 -7.53 -15.16
CA SER A 10 -5.75 -7.03 -14.35
C SER A 10 -5.32 -6.58 -12.95
N PRO A 11 -4.54 -5.48 -12.81
CA PRO A 11 -4.16 -4.95 -11.49
C PRO A 11 -5.37 -4.49 -10.68
N GLU A 12 -6.47 -4.11 -11.33
CA GLU A 12 -7.74 -3.73 -10.70
C GLU A 12 -8.40 -4.86 -9.89
N LEU A 13 -8.03 -6.11 -10.15
CA LEU A 13 -8.54 -7.29 -9.46
C LEU A 13 -7.63 -7.75 -8.31
N ASN A 14 -6.52 -7.05 -8.09
CA ASN A 14 -5.60 -7.36 -7.01
C ASN A 14 -5.57 -6.19 -6.00
N ASP A 15 -6.23 -6.36 -4.87
CA ASP A 15 -6.40 -5.31 -3.86
C ASP A 15 -5.08 -4.67 -3.40
N ILE A 16 -3.98 -5.42 -3.42
CA ILE A 16 -2.68 -4.89 -3.00
C ILE A 16 -2.14 -3.82 -3.97
N GLU A 17 -2.55 -3.84 -5.24
CA GLU A 17 -2.14 -2.83 -6.23
C GLU A 17 -2.67 -1.45 -5.85
N LEU A 18 -3.86 -1.37 -5.25
CA LEU A 18 -4.41 -0.11 -4.76
C LEU A 18 -3.55 0.46 -3.63
N VAL A 19 -3.12 -0.38 -2.69
CA VAL A 19 -2.26 0.01 -1.57
C VAL A 19 -0.91 0.51 -2.10
N TRP A 20 -0.29 -0.24 -3.02
CA TRP A 20 0.98 0.16 -3.65
C TRP A 20 0.88 1.46 -4.42
N ARG A 21 -0.24 1.69 -5.13
CA ARG A 21 -0.48 2.95 -5.84
C ARG A 21 -0.52 4.12 -4.87
N GLN A 22 -1.21 3.99 -3.73
CA GLN A 22 -1.27 5.05 -2.73
C GLN A 22 0.10 5.30 -2.09
N ALA A 23 0.78 4.25 -1.65
CA ALA A 23 2.13 4.35 -1.08
C ALA A 23 3.10 5.08 -2.02
N LYS A 24 3.12 4.69 -3.31
CA LYS A 24 4.04 5.23 -4.31
C LYS A 24 3.75 6.69 -4.68
N TYR A 25 2.48 7.07 -4.83
CA TYR A 25 2.11 8.38 -5.36
C TYR A 25 1.72 9.42 -4.32
N GLN A 26 1.30 8.99 -3.12
CA GLN A 26 0.83 9.88 -2.06
C GLN A 26 1.82 9.97 -0.90
N ASP A 27 2.37 8.83 -0.46
CA ASP A 27 3.17 8.79 0.77
C ASP A 27 4.68 8.88 0.52
N TYR A 28 5.09 8.87 -0.75
CA TYR A 28 6.48 8.86 -1.14
C TYR A 28 6.81 9.97 -2.17
N PRO A 29 7.14 11.19 -1.70
CA PRO A 29 7.39 12.33 -2.59
C PRO A 29 8.73 12.24 -3.33
N GLN A 30 9.74 11.56 -2.78
CA GLN A 30 11.05 11.42 -3.39
C GLN A 30 11.10 10.21 -4.32
N ARG A 31 11.11 10.41 -5.64
CA ARG A 31 10.99 9.31 -6.60
C ARG A 31 12.29 8.57 -6.93
N ALA A 32 13.42 9.04 -6.42
CA ALA A 32 14.73 8.46 -6.66
C ALA A 32 15.53 8.42 -5.37
N GLN A 33 16.28 7.33 -5.18
CA GLN A 33 17.20 7.14 -4.07
C GLN A 33 18.55 6.71 -4.62
N THR A 34 19.60 7.03 -3.87
CA THR A 34 20.99 6.74 -4.27
C THR A 34 21.51 5.43 -3.68
N SER A 35 20.74 4.75 -2.82
CA SER A 35 21.09 3.46 -2.25
C SER A 35 19.87 2.57 -2.01
N THR A 36 20.11 1.26 -2.00
CA THR A 36 19.09 0.25 -1.67
C THR A 36 18.56 0.40 -0.24
N ASP A 37 19.43 0.77 0.71
CA ASP A 37 19.02 0.98 2.10
C ASP A 37 18.04 2.16 2.24
N ALA A 38 18.28 3.23 1.47
CA ALA A 38 17.38 4.37 1.41
C ALA A 38 16.03 3.98 0.77
N ILE A 39 16.04 3.11 -0.24
CA ILE A 39 14.80 2.54 -0.83
C ILE A 39 14.04 1.74 0.22
N GLY A 40 14.72 0.85 0.95
CA GLY A 40 14.07 0.01 1.98
C GLY A 40 13.37 0.86 3.04
N LYS A 41 14.11 1.82 3.63
CA LYS A 41 13.54 2.74 4.64
C LYS A 41 12.36 3.54 4.12
N ALA A 42 12.44 4.03 2.89
CA ALA A 42 11.37 4.77 2.25
C ALA A 42 10.10 3.92 2.06
N VAL A 43 10.27 2.69 1.57
CA VAL A 43 9.16 1.74 1.38
C VAL A 43 8.54 1.39 2.72
N ASP A 44 9.34 1.08 3.74
CA ASP A 44 8.86 0.75 5.08
C ASP A 44 8.03 1.90 5.67
N GLN A 45 8.51 3.14 5.54
CA GLN A 45 7.78 4.31 5.99
C GLN A 45 6.43 4.45 5.28
N ALA A 46 6.39 4.35 3.95
CA ALA A 46 5.17 4.48 3.17
C ALA A 46 4.15 3.36 3.52
N MET A 47 4.63 2.12 3.69
CA MET A 47 3.78 0.99 4.03
C MET A 47 3.24 1.06 5.47
N ASN A 48 4.04 1.57 6.41
CA ASN A 48 3.57 1.83 7.78
C ASN A 48 2.46 2.89 7.77
N HIS A 49 2.61 3.97 7.00
CA HIS A 49 1.57 4.99 6.85
C HIS A 49 0.26 4.40 6.28
N GLN A 50 0.35 3.57 5.24
CA GLN A 50 -0.80 2.87 4.68
C GLN A 50 -1.48 1.94 5.69
N ARG A 51 -0.69 1.17 6.45
CA ARG A 51 -1.22 0.31 7.52
C ARG A 51 -2.00 1.10 8.55
N ASP A 52 -1.49 2.24 8.99
CA ASP A 52 -2.16 3.08 9.98
C ASP A 52 -3.46 3.68 9.43
N ARG A 53 -3.47 4.14 8.18
CA ARG A 53 -4.68 4.60 7.47
C ARG A 53 -5.76 3.53 7.39
N ILE A 54 -5.39 2.30 7.02
CA ILE A 54 -6.34 1.17 6.91
C ILE A 54 -6.94 0.85 8.29
N ARG A 55 -6.11 0.81 9.34
CA ARG A 55 -6.56 0.57 10.72
C ARG A 55 -7.54 1.64 11.19
N GLN A 56 -7.21 2.91 10.98
CA GLN A 56 -8.09 4.03 11.34
C GLN A 56 -9.43 3.96 10.58
N SER A 57 -9.40 3.69 9.27
CA SER A 57 -10.62 3.52 8.46
C SER A 57 -11.50 2.37 8.97
N ALA A 58 -10.91 1.24 9.36
CA ALA A 58 -11.64 0.11 9.92
C ALA A 58 -12.30 0.47 11.26
N THR A 59 -11.56 1.14 12.17
CA THR A 59 -12.11 1.61 13.45
C THR A 59 -13.30 2.55 13.25
N ASN A 60 -13.17 3.53 12.34
CA ASN A 60 -14.24 4.49 12.06
C ASN A 60 -15.49 3.80 11.50
N ARG A 61 -15.33 2.77 10.66
CA ARG A 61 -16.46 1.99 10.13
C ARG A 61 -17.21 1.22 11.21
N ILE A 62 -16.50 0.67 12.21
CA ILE A 62 -17.13 -0.02 13.34
C ILE A 62 -17.91 0.95 14.23
N GLN A 63 -17.41 2.17 14.42
CA GLN A 63 -18.05 3.19 15.26
C GLN A 63 -19.30 3.82 14.61
N ALA A 64 -19.42 3.78 13.29
CA ALA A 64 -20.52 4.37 12.54
C ALA A 64 -21.68 3.40 12.26
N ALA A 65 -21.58 2.14 12.70
CA ALA A 65 -22.58 1.08 12.54
C ALA A 65 -23.31 0.80 13.86
#